data_AF-A0AAU4IQM3-F1
#
_entry.id   AF-A0AAU4IQM3-F1
#
_cell.length_a   1.000
_cell.length_b   1.000
_cell.length_c   1.000
_cell.angle_alpha   90.00
_cell.angle_beta   90.00
_cell.angle_gamma   90.00
#
_symmetry.space_group_name_H-M   'P 1'
#
loop_
_entity.id
_entity.type
_entity.pdbx_description
1 polymer ?
#
loop_
_entity_poly.entity_id
_entity_poly.type
_entity_poly.pdbx_seq_one_letter_code
_entity_poly.pdbx_strand_id
1 'polypeptide(L)'
;MSASALLRLDEQLDSEDAGAALAAAWDVFDMITKLAHSITFDEGSDELQAMIVSQQCSEGRDRLPLPETSLLVTAPPPEPGAAGLAPYVRLLEHVSAVLTRLSAGEVADAASARALVEVGELASGAAVALSFVRGQ
;
A
#
# COMPACT_ATOMS: atom_id res chain seq x y z
N MET A 1 -19.97 -4.42 -4.82
CA MET A 1 -19.19 -5.06 -3.73
C MET A 1 -17.76 -4.49 -3.62
N SER A 2 -17.51 -3.24 -4.00
CA SER A 2 -16.16 -2.72 -4.28
C SER A 2 -15.58 -1.84 -3.14
N ALA A 3 -16.37 -0.90 -2.62
CA ALA A 3 -15.94 0.01 -1.54
C ALA A 3 -15.67 -0.67 -0.19
N SER A 4 -16.27 -1.83 0.07
CA SER A 4 -16.14 -2.55 1.34
C SER A 4 -14.74 -3.14 1.56
N ALA A 5 -13.98 -3.37 0.50
CA ALA A 5 -12.69 -4.04 0.59
C ALA A 5 -11.56 -3.07 0.98
N LEU A 6 -11.56 -1.87 0.38
CA LEU A 6 -10.64 -0.78 0.75
C LEU A 6 -10.90 -0.31 2.18
N LEU A 7 -12.18 -0.13 2.55
CA LEU A 7 -12.58 0.27 3.90
C LEU A 7 -12.10 -0.73 4.96
N ARG A 8 -12.23 -2.05 4.71
CA ARG A 8 -11.76 -3.07 5.65
C ARG A 8 -10.26 -3.04 5.88
N LEU A 9 -9.47 -2.80 4.84
CA LEU A 9 -8.02 -2.69 5.00
C LEU A 9 -7.64 -1.42 5.75
N ASP A 10 -8.32 -0.32 5.44
CA ASP A 10 -8.16 0.94 6.17
C ASP A 10 -8.46 0.76 7.67
N GLU A 11 -9.56 0.09 8.01
CA GLU A 11 -9.93 -0.25 9.39
C GLU A 11 -8.91 -1.18 10.07
N GLN A 12 -8.33 -2.15 9.35
CA GLN A 12 -7.32 -3.04 9.93
C GLN A 12 -5.95 -2.37 10.12
N LEU A 13 -5.61 -1.39 9.29
CA LEU A 13 -4.41 -0.56 9.47
C LEU A 13 -4.46 0.23 10.79
N ASP A 14 -5.67 0.62 11.22
CA ASP A 14 -5.92 1.28 12.50
C ASP A 14 -5.93 0.34 13.72
N SER A 15 -5.73 -0.97 13.52
CA SER A 15 -5.68 -1.93 14.62
C SER A 15 -4.61 -1.57 15.66
N GLU A 16 -4.96 -1.73 16.94
CA GLU A 16 -3.99 -1.64 18.04
C GLU A 16 -3.06 -2.87 18.10
N ASP A 17 -3.48 -3.99 17.50
CA ASP A 17 -2.64 -5.15 17.30
C ASP A 17 -1.68 -4.90 16.12
N ALA A 18 -0.39 -4.76 16.45
CA ALA A 18 0.68 -4.56 15.47
C ALA A 18 0.74 -5.67 14.42
N GLY A 19 0.45 -6.93 14.79
CA GLY A 19 0.43 -8.05 13.85
C GLY A 19 -0.67 -7.88 12.80
N ALA A 20 -1.86 -7.47 13.22
CA ALA A 20 -2.98 -7.20 12.32
C ALA A 20 -2.70 -5.99 11.41
N ALA A 21 -2.12 -4.91 11.95
CA ALA A 21 -1.75 -3.74 11.17
C ALA A 21 -0.66 -4.05 10.11
N LEU A 22 0.34 -4.88 10.46
CA LEU A 22 1.36 -5.34 9.53
C LEU A 22 0.78 -6.28 8.44
N ALA A 23 -0.16 -7.15 8.81
CA ALA A 23 -0.86 -8.00 7.85
C ALA A 23 -1.68 -7.17 6.85
N ALA A 24 -2.39 -6.14 7.34
CA ALA A 24 -3.12 -5.22 6.48
C ALA A 24 -2.19 -4.43 5.53
N ALA A 25 -1.04 -3.96 6.02
CA ALA A 25 -0.04 -3.30 5.19
C ALA A 25 0.49 -4.23 4.08
N TRP A 26 0.75 -5.49 4.41
CA TRP A 26 1.16 -6.51 3.45
C TRP A 26 0.10 -6.75 2.37
N ASP A 27 -1.18 -6.85 2.77
CA ASP A 27 -2.30 -7.03 1.84
C ASP A 27 -2.52 -5.80 0.95
N VAL A 28 -2.34 -4.59 1.48
CA VAL A 28 -2.37 -3.35 0.68
C VAL A 28 -1.27 -3.38 -0.38
N PHE A 29 -0.03 -3.71 -0.03
CA PHE A 29 1.04 -3.80 -1.01
C PHE A 29 0.75 -4.83 -2.12
N ASP A 30 0.31 -6.05 -1.78
CA ASP A 30 -0.08 -7.06 -2.78
C ASP A 30 -1.19 -6.57 -3.70
N MET A 31 -2.22 -5.96 -3.13
CA MET A 31 -3.35 -5.44 -3.89
C MET A 31 -2.94 -4.32 -4.84
N ILE A 32 -2.11 -3.38 -4.38
CA ILE A 32 -1.62 -2.26 -5.19
C ILE A 32 -0.67 -2.74 -6.28
N THR A 33 0.21 -3.72 -6.01
CA THR A 33 1.04 -4.33 -7.06
C THR A 33 0.18 -4.90 -8.19
N LYS A 34 -0.91 -5.62 -7.85
CA LYS A 34 -1.85 -6.17 -8.85
C LYS A 34 -2.60 -5.07 -9.60
N LEU A 35 -3.05 -4.04 -8.89
CA LEU A 35 -3.69 -2.86 -9.48
C LEU A 35 -2.75 -2.18 -10.49
N ALA A 36 -1.51 -1.89 -10.08
CA ALA A 36 -0.50 -1.23 -10.89
C ALA A 36 -0.24 -2.01 -12.18
N HIS A 37 -0.08 -3.34 -12.10
CA HIS A 37 0.03 -4.20 -13.29
C HIS A 37 -1.22 -4.13 -14.19
N SER A 38 -2.41 -4.08 -13.61
CA SER A 38 -3.65 -4.04 -14.41
C SER A 38 -3.81 -2.73 -15.18
N ILE A 39 -3.30 -1.62 -14.64
CA ILE A 39 -3.44 -0.29 -15.26
C ILE A 39 -2.20 0.16 -16.04
N THR A 40 -1.11 -0.62 -16.03
CA THR A 40 0.17 -0.23 -16.65
C THR A 40 -0.02 0.11 -18.12
N PHE A 41 -0.79 -0.69 -18.86
CA PHE A 41 -1.00 -0.51 -20.31
C PHE A 41 -2.35 0.13 -20.66
N ASP A 42 -3.04 0.72 -19.67
CA ASP A 42 -4.29 1.43 -19.93
C ASP A 42 -4.01 2.74 -20.69
N GLU A 43 -4.89 3.08 -21.62
CA GLU A 43 -4.84 4.38 -22.30
C GLU A 43 -5.04 5.51 -21.28
N GLY A 44 -4.09 6.45 -21.22
CA GLY A 44 -4.08 7.54 -20.23
C GLY A 44 -3.35 7.22 -18.93
N SER A 45 -2.73 6.05 -18.80
CA SER A 45 -1.77 5.75 -17.73
C SER A 45 -0.33 6.07 -18.15
N ASP A 46 0.45 6.62 -17.23
CA ASP A 46 1.91 6.68 -17.33
C ASP A 46 2.50 5.32 -16.93
N GLU A 47 3.00 4.58 -17.94
CA GLU A 47 3.56 3.24 -17.78
C GLU A 47 4.72 3.20 -16.77
N LEU A 48 5.60 4.21 -16.80
CA LEU A 48 6.77 4.25 -15.93
C LEU A 48 6.35 4.46 -14.47
N GLN A 49 5.39 5.36 -14.22
CA GLN A 49 4.86 5.56 -12.87
C GLN A 49 4.16 4.29 -12.37
N ALA A 50 3.36 3.62 -13.20
CA ALA A 50 2.71 2.36 -12.82
C ALA A 50 3.72 1.25 -12.48
N MET A 51 4.82 1.15 -13.24
CA MET A 51 5.91 0.21 -12.94
C MET A 51 6.62 0.54 -11.63
N ILE A 52 6.88 1.83 -11.34
CA ILE A 52 7.48 2.27 -10.08
C ILE A 52 6.60 1.88 -8.89
N VAL A 53 5.29 2.12 -8.98
CA VAL A 53 4.31 1.71 -7.96
C VAL A 53 4.39 0.21 -7.70
N SER A 54 4.37 -0.60 -8.77
CA SER A 54 4.45 -2.05 -8.65
C SER A 54 5.74 -2.51 -7.95
N GLN A 55 6.88 -1.96 -8.36
CA GLN A 55 8.19 -2.29 -7.79
C GLN A 55 8.29 -1.93 -6.30
N GLN A 56 7.88 -0.71 -5.93
CA GLN A 56 7.93 -0.26 -4.54
C GLN A 56 7.00 -1.08 -3.64
N CYS A 57 5.80 -1.42 -4.14
CA CYS A 57 4.87 -2.25 -3.39
C CYS A 57 5.36 -3.69 -3.24
N SER A 58 5.94 -4.27 -4.29
CA SER A 58 6.53 -5.61 -4.21
C SER A 58 7.67 -5.65 -3.20
N GLU A 59 8.58 -4.67 -3.24
CA GLU A 59 9.69 -4.58 -2.30
C GLU A 59 9.22 -4.34 -0.86
N GLY A 60 8.22 -3.47 -0.66
CA GLY A 60 7.65 -3.22 0.65
C GLY A 60 7.03 -4.48 1.26
N ARG A 61 6.29 -5.24 0.45
CA ARG A 61 5.71 -6.53 0.84
C ARG A 61 6.76 -7.57 1.23
N ASP A 62 7.82 -7.71 0.43
CA ASP A 62 8.87 -8.71 0.66
C ASP A 62 9.69 -8.45 1.94
N ARG A 63 9.69 -7.19 2.40
CA ARG A 63 10.37 -6.77 3.63
C ARG A 63 9.50 -6.89 4.89
N LEU A 64 8.18 -7.02 4.74
CA LEU A 64 7.27 -7.25 5.86
C LEU A 64 7.25 -8.73 6.26
N PRO A 65 7.00 -9.05 7.54
CA PRO A 65 6.80 -10.43 7.95
C PRO A 65 5.61 -11.04 7.22
N LEU A 66 5.72 -12.32 6.85
CA LEU A 66 4.61 -13.04 6.24
C LEU A 66 3.43 -13.08 7.23
N PRO A 67 2.23 -12.61 6.86
CA PRO A 67 1.12 -12.57 7.77
C PRO A 67 0.57 -13.97 8.05
N GLU A 68 0.16 -14.23 9.29
CA GLU A 68 -0.50 -15.48 9.67
C GLU A 68 -1.92 -15.58 9.07
N THR A 69 -2.55 -14.42 8.83
CA THR A 69 -3.86 -14.30 8.19
C THR A 69 -3.83 -13.20 7.13
N SER A 70 -4.33 -13.49 5.93
CA SER A 70 -4.50 -12.50 4.85
C SER A 70 -5.98 -12.39 4.53
N LEU A 71 -6.43 -11.18 4.26
CA LEU A 71 -7.80 -10.90 3.86
C LEU A 71 -8.10 -11.25 2.40
N LEU A 72 -7.11 -11.66 1.60
CA LEU A 72 -7.23 -11.98 0.17
C LEU A 72 -8.04 -10.90 -0.59
N VAL A 73 -7.62 -9.64 -0.44
CA VAL A 73 -8.37 -8.51 -1.00
C VAL A 73 -8.08 -8.33 -2.48
N THR A 74 -9.13 -8.14 -3.28
CA THR A 74 -9.03 -7.75 -4.69
C THR A 74 -9.40 -6.28 -4.83
N ALA A 75 -8.51 -5.49 -5.45
CA ALA A 75 -8.81 -4.10 -5.78
C ALA A 75 -10.02 -4.03 -6.72
N PRO A 76 -11.02 -3.17 -6.45
CA PRO A 76 -12.00 -2.87 -7.47
C PRO A 76 -11.38 -2.14 -8.67
N PRO A 77 -11.93 -2.26 -9.88
CA PRO A 77 -11.44 -1.49 -11.02
C PRO A 77 -11.51 0.02 -10.68
N PRO A 78 -10.42 0.79 -10.85
CA PRO A 78 -10.44 2.22 -10.61
C PRO A 78 -11.28 2.92 -11.69
N GLU A 79 -12.04 3.92 -11.29
CA GLU A 79 -12.70 4.82 -12.24
C GLU A 79 -11.65 5.53 -13.13
N PRO A 80 -12.02 6.01 -14.33
CA PRO A 80 -11.11 6.76 -15.20
C PRO A 80 -10.55 8.03 -14.54
N GLY A 81 -9.35 8.42 -14.96
CA GLY A 81 -8.66 9.63 -14.51
C GLY A 81 -8.05 9.55 -13.10
N ALA A 82 -7.37 10.62 -12.69
CA ALA A 82 -6.65 10.69 -11.40
C ALA A 82 -7.55 10.43 -10.18
N ALA A 83 -8.81 10.89 -10.21
CA ALA A 83 -9.75 10.74 -9.10
C ALA A 83 -10.05 9.27 -8.77
N GLY A 84 -10.03 8.37 -9.76
CA GLY A 84 -10.22 6.93 -9.55
C GLY A 84 -9.08 6.25 -8.81
N LEU A 85 -7.88 6.84 -8.81
CA LEU A 85 -6.71 6.33 -8.10
C LEU A 85 -6.57 6.88 -6.67
N ALA A 86 -7.26 7.98 -6.35
CA ALA A 86 -7.15 8.65 -5.06
C ALA A 86 -7.41 7.75 -3.82
N PRO A 87 -8.36 6.79 -3.82
CA PRO A 87 -8.53 5.88 -2.69
C PRO A 87 -7.32 5.00 -2.40
N TYR A 88 -6.61 4.59 -3.45
CA TYR A 88 -5.42 3.73 -3.36
C TYR A 88 -4.19 4.52 -2.89
N VAL A 89 -4.07 5.77 -3.34
CA VAL A 89 -3.05 6.71 -2.84
C VAL A 89 -3.21 6.89 -1.33
N ARG A 90 -4.43 7.15 -0.85
CA ARG A 90 -4.70 7.31 0.59
C ARG A 90 -4.37 6.07 1.41
N LEU A 91 -4.63 4.87 0.89
CA LEU A 91 -4.26 3.63 1.56
C LEU A 91 -2.74 3.49 1.72
N LEU A 92 -1.96 3.84 0.70
CA LEU A 92 -0.49 3.81 0.78
C LEU A 92 0.06 4.87 1.76
N GLU A 93 -0.54 6.06 1.78
CA GLU A 93 -0.23 7.09 2.77
C GLU A 93 -0.52 6.59 4.19
N HIS A 94 -1.65 5.91 4.38
CA HIS A 94 -2.02 5.32 5.67
C HIS A 94 -1.05 4.21 6.09
N VAL A 95 -0.66 3.32 5.17
CA VAL A 95 0.40 2.33 5.44
C VAL A 95 1.69 3.00 5.90
N SER A 96 2.14 4.05 5.22
CA SER A 96 3.34 4.80 5.60
C SER A 96 3.24 5.38 7.01
N ALA A 97 2.08 5.98 7.36
CA ALA A 97 1.83 6.54 8.67
C ALA A 97 1.80 5.46 9.77
N VAL A 98 1.17 4.31 9.52
CA VAL A 98 1.09 3.19 10.46
C VAL A 98 2.46 2.58 10.71
N LEU A 99 3.24 2.33 9.66
CA LEU A 99 4.59 1.78 9.81
C LEU A 99 5.52 2.74 10.56
N THR A 100 5.41 4.05 10.30
CA THR A 100 6.11 5.09 11.07
C THR A 100 5.71 5.05 12.55
N ARG A 101 4.41 4.96 12.84
CA ARG A 101 3.88 4.86 14.22
C ARG A 101 4.40 3.60 14.92
N LEU A 102 4.36 2.44 14.26
CA LEU A 102 4.84 1.17 14.81
C LEU A 102 6.36 1.20 15.05
N SER A 103 7.12 1.87 14.18
CA SER A 103 8.57 2.03 14.34
C SER A 103 8.96 2.84 15.60
N ALA A 104 8.08 3.74 16.04
CA ALA A 104 8.28 4.57 17.22
C ALA A 104 7.80 3.90 18.52
N GLY A 105 7.17 2.71 18.44
CA GLY A 105 6.65 1.99 19.59
C GLY A 105 7.75 1.41 20.48
N GLU A 106 7.50 1.36 21.79
CA GLU A 106 8.48 0.95 22.82
C GLU A 106 8.94 -0.53 22.73
N VAL A 107 8.30 -1.33 21.88
CA VAL A 107 8.49 -2.79 21.78
C VAL A 107 9.45 -3.18 20.65
N ALA A 108 9.71 -2.27 19.69
CA ALA A 108 10.57 -2.57 18.54
C ALA A 108 12.05 -2.35 18.89
N ASP A 109 12.89 -3.34 18.59
CA ASP A 109 14.34 -3.11 18.59
C ASP A 109 14.74 -2.15 17.46
N ALA A 110 15.94 -1.57 17.57
CA ALA A 110 16.40 -0.54 16.63
C ALA A 110 16.48 -1.03 15.16
N ALA A 111 16.71 -2.33 14.95
CA ALA A 111 16.79 -2.90 13.60
C ALA A 111 15.38 -3.03 12.99
N SER A 112 14.42 -3.50 13.78
CA SER A 112 13.02 -3.64 13.41
C SER A 112 12.38 -2.27 13.17
N ALA A 113 12.65 -1.30 14.04
CA ALA A 113 12.19 0.08 13.86
C ALA A 113 12.70 0.68 12.55
N ARG A 114 14.00 0.51 12.25
CA ARG A 114 14.58 0.96 10.98
C ARG A 114 13.94 0.28 9.77
N ALA A 115 13.74 -1.03 9.83
CA ALA A 115 13.10 -1.77 8.74
C ALA A 115 11.68 -1.25 8.46
N LEU A 116 10.90 -0.96 9.50
CA LEU A 116 9.56 -0.40 9.36
C LEU A 116 9.58 1.00 8.73
N VAL A 117 10.55 1.86 9.09
CA VAL A 117 10.72 3.17 8.45
C VAL A 117 11.02 3.02 6.96
N GLU A 118 11.98 2.15 6.60
CA GLU A 118 12.34 1.92 5.20
C GLU A 118 11.14 1.39 4.38
N VAL A 119 10.30 0.53 4.95
CA VAL A 119 9.07 0.06 4.28
C VAL A 119 8.02 1.18 4.20
N GLY A 120 7.91 2.02 5.22
CA GLY A 120 7.05 3.20 5.20
C GLY A 120 7.44 4.21 4.11
N GLU A 121 8.73 4.36 3.82
CA GLU A 121 9.24 5.18 2.71
C GLU A 121 8.86 4.59 1.35
N LEU A 122 8.89 3.26 1.19
CA LEU A 122 8.42 2.58 -0.02
C LEU A 122 6.93 2.83 -0.26
N ALA A 123 6.10 2.75 0.79
CA ALA A 123 4.67 3.07 0.70
C ALA A 123 4.43 4.54 0.29
N SER A 124 5.16 5.47 0.90
CA SER A 124 5.07 6.90 0.56
C SER A 124 5.50 7.16 -0.89
N GLY A 125 6.62 6.57 -1.32
CA GLY A 125 7.08 6.65 -2.71
C GLY A 125 6.04 6.11 -3.70
N ALA A 126 5.41 4.98 -3.36
CA ALA A 126 4.37 4.38 -4.19
C ALA A 126 3.12 5.26 -4.26
N ALA A 127 2.73 5.91 -3.16
CA ALA A 127 1.62 6.86 -3.13
C ALA A 127 1.87 8.04 -4.08
N VAL A 128 3.07 8.62 -4.02
CA VAL A 128 3.50 9.71 -4.90
C VAL A 128 3.46 9.26 -6.36
N ALA A 129 4.10 8.14 -6.70
CA ALA A 129 4.11 7.64 -8.07
C ALA A 129 2.68 7.36 -8.59
N LEU A 130 1.83 6.74 -7.77
CA LEU A 130 0.45 6.42 -8.11
C LEU A 130 -0.38 7.68 -8.40
N SER A 131 -0.12 8.78 -7.68
CA SER A 131 -0.80 10.06 -7.90
C SER A 131 -0.53 10.67 -9.28
N PHE A 132 0.59 10.29 -9.92
CA PHE A 132 0.97 10.78 -11.25
C PHE A 132 0.54 9.86 -12.39
N VAL A 133 0.13 8.61 -12.12
CA VAL A 133 -0.19 7.62 -13.18
C VAL A 133 -1.26 8.15 -14.15
N ARG A 134 -2.30 8.84 -13.67
CA ARG A 134 -3.39 9.39 -14.51
C ARG A 134 -3.56 10.90 -14.33
N GLY A 135 -2.47 11.59 -13.97
CA GLY A 135 -2.46 13.01 -13.62
C GLY A 135 -2.26 13.99 -14.78
N GLN A 136 -2.25 13.51 -16.03
CA GLN A 136 -2.06 14.32 -17.24
C GLN A 136 -3.36 14.54 -18.01
#